data_AF-A0A653YI40-F1
#
_entry.id   AF-A0A653YI40-F1
#
_cell.length_a   1.000
_cell.length_b   1.000
_cell.length_c   1.000
_cell.angle_alpha   90.00
_cell.angle_beta   90.00
_cell.angle_gamma   90.00
#
_symmetry.space_group_name_H-M   'P 1'
#
loop_
_entity.id
_entity.type
_entity.pdbx_description
1 polymer ?
#
loop_
_entity_poly.entity_id
_entity_poly.type
_entity_poly.pdbx_seq_one_letter_code
_entity_poly.pdbx_strand_id
1 'polypeptide(L)'
;MAPKKSRASKRAATVSHTVKVQDFLANFPKFIPLNLSMHESKNSPALPGGHTLFKHVGATVAALQNVWNIKPSSKKASSFYDSDTAHAAITQAIASRFDTVLDWALDPEQEMCTIKHQLSYNCGIIILRDDVNKVIDTCQLSVTFLRCKSGVFPLHHGILSAYPILEDL
;
A
#
# COMPACT_ATOMS: atom_id res chain seq x y z
N MET A 1 -8.11 -28.94 -43.60
CA MET A 1 -7.77 -29.33 -42.21
C MET A 1 -7.46 -28.07 -41.42
N ALA A 2 -8.33 -27.65 -40.50
CA ALA A 2 -8.06 -26.49 -39.64
C ALA A 2 -7.22 -26.95 -38.42
N PRO A 3 -6.15 -26.22 -38.03
CA PRO A 3 -5.33 -26.62 -36.90
C PRO A 3 -6.05 -26.30 -35.58
N LYS A 4 -6.25 -27.34 -34.76
CA LYS A 4 -6.74 -27.24 -33.38
C LYS A 4 -5.74 -26.45 -32.52
N LYS A 5 -6.00 -25.16 -32.29
CA LYS A 5 -5.34 -24.41 -31.21
C LYS A 5 -6.02 -24.67 -29.86
N SER A 6 -5.21 -24.57 -28.81
CA SER A 6 -5.58 -24.18 -27.43
C SER A 6 -6.28 -25.20 -26.51
N ARG A 7 -5.51 -26.14 -25.94
CA ARG A 7 -5.85 -26.74 -24.63
C ARG A 7 -4.71 -26.64 -23.60
N ALA A 8 -3.45 -26.73 -24.05
CA ALA A 8 -2.28 -26.60 -23.18
C ALA A 8 -2.10 -25.18 -22.60
N SER A 9 -2.31 -24.13 -23.41
CA SER A 9 -2.15 -22.72 -22.97
C SER A 9 -3.18 -22.31 -21.91
N LYS A 10 -4.45 -22.74 -22.04
CA LYS A 10 -5.48 -22.46 -21.02
C LYS A 10 -5.15 -23.13 -19.68
N ARG A 11 -4.71 -24.39 -19.70
CA ARG A 11 -4.38 -25.14 -18.47
C ARG A 11 -3.16 -24.55 -17.74
N ALA A 12 -2.13 -24.11 -18.47
CA ALA A 12 -0.96 -23.45 -17.89
C ALA A 12 -1.32 -22.07 -17.28
N ALA A 13 -2.15 -21.29 -17.96
CA ALA A 13 -2.63 -20.01 -17.43
C ALA A 13 -3.50 -20.19 -16.16
N THR A 14 -4.39 -21.19 -16.14
CA THR A 14 -5.23 -21.49 -14.97
C THR A 14 -4.39 -21.97 -13.78
N VAL A 15 -3.39 -22.82 -13.99
CA VAL A 15 -2.49 -23.28 -12.92
C VAL A 15 -1.64 -22.12 -12.37
N SER A 16 -1.12 -21.25 -13.23
CA SER A 16 -0.39 -20.05 -12.80
C SER A 16 -1.28 -19.08 -12.01
N HIS A 17 -2.54 -18.90 -12.41
CA HIS A 17 -3.50 -18.10 -11.68
C HIS A 17 -3.79 -18.68 -10.29
N THR A 18 -4.09 -19.97 -10.18
CA THR A 18 -4.39 -20.60 -8.89
C THR A 18 -3.24 -20.49 -7.91
N VAL A 19 -1.99 -20.63 -8.37
CA VAL A 19 -0.80 -20.45 -7.54
C VAL A 19 -0.67 -19.00 -7.06
N LYS A 20 -0.84 -18.01 -7.94
CA LYS A 20 -0.80 -16.58 -7.56
C LYS A 20 -1.88 -16.21 -6.54
N VAL A 21 -3.09 -16.74 -6.70
CA VAL A 21 -4.19 -16.51 -5.76
C VAL A 21 -3.87 -17.14 -4.40
N GLN A 22 -3.36 -18.37 -4.39
CA GLN A 22 -2.97 -19.03 -3.14
C GLN A 22 -1.81 -18.33 -2.44
N ASP A 23 -0.80 -17.87 -3.18
CA ASP A 23 0.32 -17.10 -2.63
C ASP A 23 -0.15 -15.76 -2.05
N PHE A 24 -1.05 -15.05 -2.75
CA PHE A 24 -1.65 -13.83 -2.24
C PHE A 24 -2.45 -14.07 -0.96
N LEU A 25 -3.31 -15.09 -0.95
CA LEU A 25 -4.12 -15.46 0.22
C LEU A 25 -3.27 -15.94 1.42
N ALA A 26 -2.13 -16.58 1.17
CA ALA A 26 -1.23 -17.06 2.21
C ALA A 26 -0.50 -15.91 2.93
N ASN A 27 -0.26 -14.79 2.25
CA ASN A 27 0.53 -13.67 2.77
C ASN A 27 -0.29 -12.39 3.06
N PHE A 28 -1.52 -12.30 2.53
CA PHE A 28 -2.53 -11.35 2.96
C PHE A 28 -3.78 -12.10 3.48
N PRO A 29 -3.66 -12.87 4.57
CA PRO A 29 -4.84 -13.44 5.19
C PRO A 29 -5.76 -12.30 5.61
N LYS A 30 -7.06 -12.41 5.30
CA LYS A 30 -8.10 -11.42 5.59
C LYS A 30 -8.13 -10.89 7.03
N PHE A 31 -7.46 -11.53 7.98
CA PHE A 31 -7.56 -11.29 9.41
C PHE A 31 -6.23 -11.31 10.19
N ILE A 32 -5.06 -11.36 9.53
CA ILE A 32 -3.77 -11.24 10.24
C ILE A 32 -3.24 -9.81 10.03
N PRO A 33 -2.87 -9.09 11.10
CA PRO A 33 -2.25 -7.78 10.99
C PRO A 33 -1.03 -7.84 10.08
N LEU A 34 -1.03 -7.01 9.06
CA LEU A 34 0.12 -6.79 8.19
C LEU A 34 1.31 -6.34 9.03
N ASN A 35 2.44 -7.02 8.93
CA ASN A 35 3.69 -6.55 9.50
C ASN A 35 4.45 -5.72 8.44
N LEU A 36 4.37 -4.38 8.49
CA LEU A 36 5.01 -3.52 7.48
C LEU A 36 6.52 -3.79 7.37
N SER A 37 7.19 -4.21 8.44
CA SER A 37 8.62 -4.55 8.38
C SER A 37 8.95 -5.76 7.50
N MET A 38 7.95 -6.59 7.17
CA MET A 38 8.05 -7.71 6.23
C MET A 38 7.64 -7.33 4.80
N HIS A 39 6.92 -6.21 4.63
CA HIS A 39 6.35 -5.77 3.35
C HIS A 39 6.96 -4.46 2.81
N GLU A 40 7.89 -3.86 3.55
CA GLU A 40 8.63 -2.65 3.20
C GLU A 40 10.14 -2.92 3.19
N SER A 41 10.86 -2.35 2.22
CA SER A 41 12.33 -2.38 2.21
C SER A 41 12.86 -1.65 3.44
N LYS A 42 13.68 -2.34 4.25
CA LYS A 42 14.44 -1.74 5.36
C LYS A 42 15.52 -0.76 4.90
N ASN A 43 15.91 -0.82 3.62
CA ASN A 43 17.02 -0.05 3.07
C ASN A 43 16.53 0.93 1.99
N SER A 44 16.61 2.22 2.30
CA SER A 44 16.61 3.30 1.31
C SER A 44 17.98 3.27 0.59
N PRO A 45 18.12 3.28 -0.76
CA PRO A 45 17.13 3.33 -1.85
C PRO A 45 17.20 2.10 -2.80
N ALA A 46 17.73 0.95 -2.36
CA ALA A 46 18.07 -0.15 -3.27
C ALA A 46 16.86 -0.95 -3.81
N LEU A 47 15.68 -0.82 -3.19
CA LEU A 47 14.48 -1.56 -3.59
C LEU A 47 13.27 -0.62 -3.68
N PRO A 48 12.43 -0.74 -4.72
CA PRO A 48 11.25 0.08 -4.85
C PRO A 48 10.17 -0.40 -3.86
N GLY A 49 9.85 0.46 -2.89
CA GLY A 49 8.87 0.24 -1.81
C GLY A 49 9.50 0.19 -0.43
N GLY A 50 9.17 1.16 0.43
CA GLY A 50 9.74 1.25 1.78
C GLY A 50 9.71 2.65 2.39
N HIS A 51 8.54 3.31 2.38
CA HIS A 51 8.43 4.67 2.89
C HIS A 51 7.33 4.87 3.93
N THR A 52 6.44 3.90 4.19
CA THR A 52 5.35 4.11 5.15
C THR A 52 5.90 4.23 6.55
N LEU A 53 6.63 3.22 7.04
CA LEU A 53 7.18 3.23 8.40
C LEU A 53 8.12 4.41 8.63
N PHE A 54 8.93 4.77 7.62
CA PHE A 54 9.92 5.83 7.77
C PHE A 54 9.36 7.25 7.61
N LYS A 55 8.39 7.46 6.71
CA LYS A 55 7.90 8.81 6.36
C LYS A 55 6.52 9.13 6.91
N HIS A 56 5.73 8.12 7.26
CA HIS A 56 4.30 8.28 7.51
C HIS A 56 3.83 7.59 8.80
N VAL A 57 4.71 7.22 9.71
CA VAL A 57 4.32 6.61 10.99
C VAL A 57 4.99 7.35 12.15
N GLY A 58 4.20 7.79 13.13
CA GLY A 58 4.69 8.40 14.36
C GLY A 58 5.43 9.73 14.18
N ALA A 59 5.23 10.42 13.05
CA ALA A 59 5.91 11.68 12.80
C ALA A 59 5.29 12.81 13.64
N THR A 60 6.15 13.57 14.31
CA THR A 60 5.73 14.77 15.04
C THR A 60 5.31 15.88 14.08
N VAL A 61 4.53 16.85 14.57
CA VAL A 61 4.13 18.03 13.78
C VAL A 61 5.37 18.75 13.20
N ALA A 62 6.43 18.93 14.00
CA ALA A 62 7.67 19.53 13.54
C ALA A 62 8.35 18.71 12.41
N ALA A 63 8.33 17.37 12.51
CA ALA A 63 8.85 16.51 11.46
C ALA A 63 8.02 16.59 10.17
N LEU A 64 6.69 16.69 10.29
CA LEU A 64 5.79 16.89 9.16
C LEU A 64 5.99 18.26 8.49
N GLN A 65 6.25 19.31 9.25
CA GLN A 65 6.57 20.64 8.71
C GLN A 65 7.87 20.62 7.88
N ASN A 66 8.88 19.85 8.33
CA ASN A 66 10.14 19.69 7.60
C ASN A 66 9.98 19.02 6.23
N VAL A 67 8.87 18.33 5.96
CA VAL A 67 8.58 17.75 4.63
C VAL A 67 8.61 18.83 3.56
N TRP A 68 8.20 20.07 3.84
CA TRP A 68 8.19 21.14 2.84
C TRP A 68 9.57 21.71 2.51
N ASN A 69 10.56 21.52 3.40
CA ASN A 69 11.95 21.85 3.10
C ASN A 69 12.55 20.84 2.09
N ILE A 70 12.11 19.57 2.17
CA ILE A 70 12.57 18.48 1.31
C ILE A 70 11.77 18.43 0.00
N LYS A 71 10.45 18.66 0.08
CA LYS A 71 9.51 18.62 -1.03
C LYS A 71 8.65 19.90 -1.03
N PRO A 72 9.19 21.01 -1.56
CA PRO A 72 8.49 22.31 -1.56
C PRO A 72 7.19 22.34 -2.36
N SER A 73 6.89 21.35 -3.18
CA SER A 73 5.63 21.27 -3.94
C SER A 73 4.49 20.60 -3.16
N SER A 74 4.75 19.98 -2.00
CA SER A 74 3.70 19.34 -1.22
C SER A 74 2.81 20.37 -0.53
N LYS A 75 1.48 20.22 -0.65
CA LYS A 75 0.50 21.07 0.04
C LYS A 75 0.08 20.53 1.42
N LYS A 76 0.34 19.25 1.66
CA LYS A 76 -0.01 18.55 2.90
C LYS A 76 1.11 17.58 3.30
N ALA A 77 1.17 17.27 4.58
CA ALA A 77 2.02 16.23 5.15
C ALA A 77 1.18 15.43 6.16
N SER A 78 1.40 14.11 6.22
CA SER A 78 0.57 13.22 7.04
C SER A 78 1.34 12.07 7.66
N SER A 79 0.84 11.60 8.79
CA SER A 79 1.40 10.49 9.55
C SER A 79 0.33 9.69 10.26
N PHE A 80 0.42 8.36 10.23
CA PHE A 80 -0.27 7.49 11.18
C PHE A 80 0.21 7.81 12.60
N TYR A 81 -0.65 7.61 13.60
CA TYR A 81 -0.28 7.88 14.99
C TYR A 81 0.93 7.04 15.45
N ASP A 82 0.93 5.76 15.08
CA ASP A 82 1.94 4.77 15.46
C ASP A 82 1.91 3.56 14.50
N SER A 83 2.86 2.65 14.69
CA SER A 83 3.01 1.47 13.83
C SER A 83 1.83 0.52 13.92
N ASP A 84 1.23 0.36 15.10
CA ASP A 84 0.15 -0.59 15.31
C ASP A 84 -1.13 -0.10 14.63
N THR A 85 -1.39 1.20 14.75
CA THR A 85 -2.44 1.90 14.01
C THR A 85 -2.23 1.78 12.50
N ALA A 86 -1.00 1.98 12.01
CA ALA A 86 -0.69 1.83 10.58
C ALA A 86 -0.91 0.38 10.09
N HIS A 87 -0.43 -0.61 10.84
CA HIS A 87 -0.64 -2.03 10.56
C HIS A 87 -2.13 -2.38 10.46
N ALA A 88 -2.91 -1.99 11.47
CA ALA A 88 -4.35 -2.25 11.52
C ALA A 88 -5.10 -1.56 10.38
N ALA A 89 -4.83 -0.26 10.17
CA ALA A 89 -5.47 0.56 9.14
C ALA A 89 -5.24 0.01 7.73
N ILE A 90 -3.99 -0.36 7.41
CA ILE A 90 -3.62 -0.91 6.10
C ILE A 90 -4.23 -2.30 5.91
N THR A 91 -4.21 -3.14 6.94
CA THR A 91 -4.83 -4.47 6.91
C THR A 91 -6.33 -4.36 6.60
N GLN A 92 -7.02 -3.45 7.28
CA GLN A 92 -8.45 -3.23 7.06
C GLN A 92 -8.72 -2.65 5.67
N ALA A 93 -7.88 -1.75 5.16
CA ALA A 93 -8.00 -1.23 3.80
C ALA A 93 -7.85 -2.35 2.75
N ILE A 94 -6.86 -3.23 2.92
CA ILE A 94 -6.64 -4.39 2.05
C ILE A 94 -7.83 -5.33 2.11
N ALA A 95 -8.29 -5.69 3.31
CA ALA A 95 -9.43 -6.59 3.48
C ALA A 95 -10.71 -6.02 2.85
N SER A 96 -10.95 -4.71 2.97
CA SER A 96 -12.13 -4.03 2.43
C SER A 96 -12.06 -3.81 0.91
N ARG A 97 -10.86 -3.79 0.34
CA ARG A 97 -10.61 -3.61 -1.10
C ARG A 97 -9.97 -4.85 -1.73
N PHE A 98 -10.21 -6.01 -1.13
CA PHE A 98 -9.53 -7.25 -1.47
C PHE A 98 -9.66 -7.60 -2.96
N ASP A 99 -10.86 -7.47 -3.52
CA ASP A 99 -11.10 -7.79 -4.93
C ASP A 99 -10.30 -6.88 -5.87
N THR A 100 -10.21 -5.57 -5.56
CA THR A 100 -9.38 -4.62 -6.34
C THR A 100 -7.90 -4.97 -6.29
N VAL A 101 -7.39 -5.34 -5.11
CA VAL A 101 -5.98 -5.73 -4.95
C VAL A 101 -5.72 -7.08 -5.63
N LEU A 102 -6.68 -8.01 -5.57
CA LEU A 102 -6.59 -9.30 -6.24
C LEU A 102 -6.57 -9.15 -7.76
N ASP A 103 -7.50 -8.38 -8.33
CA ASP A 103 -7.56 -8.12 -9.77
C ASP A 103 -6.24 -7.52 -10.27
N TRP A 104 -5.72 -6.53 -9.54
CA TRP A 104 -4.39 -5.97 -9.80
C TRP A 104 -3.29 -7.03 -9.72
N ALA A 105 -3.26 -7.83 -8.67
CA ALA A 105 -2.22 -8.85 -8.46
C ALA A 105 -2.20 -9.87 -9.62
N LEU A 106 -3.37 -10.17 -10.19
CA LEU A 106 -3.56 -11.07 -11.31
C LEU A 106 -3.20 -10.49 -12.69
N ASP A 107 -3.26 -9.16 -12.87
CA ASP A 107 -2.88 -8.49 -14.12
C ASP A 107 -1.36 -8.22 -14.17
N PRO A 108 -0.58 -8.97 -15.00
CA PRO A 108 0.86 -8.79 -15.08
C PRO A 108 1.29 -7.46 -15.71
N GLU A 109 0.43 -6.81 -16.51
CA GLU A 109 0.73 -5.55 -17.18
C GLU A 109 0.54 -4.35 -16.24
N GLN A 110 -0.26 -4.51 -15.19
CA GLN A 110 -0.48 -3.46 -14.21
C GLN A 110 0.63 -3.43 -13.14
N GLU A 111 1.52 -2.45 -13.23
CA GLU A 111 2.67 -2.32 -12.32
C GLU A 111 2.30 -1.80 -10.92
N MET A 112 1.27 -0.96 -10.82
CA MET A 112 0.90 -0.26 -9.59
C MET A 112 -0.61 -0.28 -9.35
N CYS A 113 -0.99 -0.36 -8.09
CA CYS A 113 -2.38 -0.22 -7.65
C CYS A 113 -2.45 0.68 -6.43
N THR A 114 -3.40 1.63 -6.43
CA THR A 114 -3.67 2.47 -5.28
C THR A 114 -5.10 2.25 -4.83
N ILE A 115 -5.26 1.89 -3.56
CA ILE A 115 -6.57 1.80 -2.91
C ILE A 115 -6.71 2.94 -1.91
N LYS A 116 -7.93 3.44 -1.79
CA LYS A 116 -8.34 4.35 -0.72
C LYS A 116 -9.41 3.68 0.13
N HIS A 117 -9.37 3.97 1.42
CA HIS A 117 -10.34 3.45 2.37
C HIS A 117 -10.62 4.45 3.48
N GLN A 118 -11.86 4.40 3.98
CA GLN A 118 -12.31 5.15 5.15
C GLN A 118 -12.57 4.16 6.28
N LEU A 119 -11.92 4.38 7.41
CA LEU A 119 -12.04 3.60 8.63
C LEU A 119 -13.14 4.17 9.52
N SER A 120 -13.60 3.36 10.46
CA SER A 120 -14.54 3.79 11.51
C SER A 120 -13.85 4.52 12.67
N TYR A 121 -12.54 4.71 12.62
CA TYR A 121 -11.71 5.33 13.64
C TYR A 121 -10.62 6.19 13.00
N ASN A 122 -10.12 7.19 13.73
CA ASN A 122 -9.02 8.00 13.26
C ASN A 122 -7.73 7.19 13.24
N CYS A 123 -6.98 7.24 12.13
CA CYS A 123 -5.74 6.49 11.96
C CYS A 123 -4.50 7.37 11.97
N GLY A 124 -4.65 8.70 11.91
CA GLY A 124 -3.51 9.59 11.91
C GLY A 124 -3.87 11.05 11.75
N ILE A 125 -2.83 11.85 11.52
CA ILE A 125 -2.89 13.30 11.43
C ILE A 125 -2.46 13.81 10.06
N ILE A 126 -2.96 14.99 9.73
CA ILE A 126 -2.60 15.77 8.54
C ILE A 126 -2.36 17.21 8.97
N ILE A 127 -1.29 17.81 8.44
CA ILE A 127 -1.08 19.26 8.50
C ILE A 127 -1.10 19.84 7.09
N LEU A 128 -1.64 21.05 6.96
CA LEU A 128 -1.70 21.80 5.71
C LEU A 128 -0.60 22.84 5.68
N ARG A 129 -0.02 23.07 4.49
CA ARG A 129 1.06 24.05 4.35
C ARG A 129 0.60 25.48 4.65
N ASP A 130 -0.63 25.79 4.25
CA ASP A 130 -1.19 27.13 4.40
C ASP A 130 -1.71 27.38 5.83
N ASP A 131 -1.78 26.34 6.67
CA ASP A 131 -2.19 26.40 8.08
C ASP A 131 -1.45 25.35 8.90
N VAL A 132 -0.15 25.58 9.12
CA VAL A 132 0.78 24.61 9.73
C VAL A 132 0.51 24.31 11.20
N ASN A 133 -0.29 25.13 11.86
CA ASN A 133 -0.69 24.97 13.26
C ASN A 133 -1.99 24.16 13.39
N LYS A 134 -2.71 23.97 12.30
CA LYS A 134 -3.92 23.15 12.27
C LYS A 134 -3.56 21.70 11.99
N VAL A 135 -3.65 20.90 13.04
CA VAL A 135 -3.56 19.44 12.97
C VAL A 135 -4.97 18.90 12.77
N ILE A 136 -5.14 18.09 11.71
CA ILE A 136 -6.42 17.49 11.33
C ILE A 136 -6.30 15.98 11.53
N ASP A 137 -7.08 15.42 12.45
CA ASP A 137 -7.24 13.98 12.54
C ASP A 137 -8.02 13.45 11.33
N THR A 138 -7.65 12.27 10.83
CA THR A 138 -8.33 11.62 9.71
C THR A 138 -8.56 10.15 9.97
N CYS A 139 -9.68 9.65 9.45
CA CYS A 139 -10.02 8.24 9.38
C CYS A 139 -9.79 7.64 7.98
N GLN A 140 -9.20 8.39 7.05
CA GLN A 140 -8.96 7.93 5.69
C GLN A 140 -7.48 7.67 5.43
N LEU A 141 -7.22 6.66 4.60
CA LEU A 141 -5.87 6.34 4.13
C LEU A 141 -5.83 5.99 2.65
N SER A 142 -4.66 6.18 2.06
CA SER A 142 -4.29 5.67 0.75
C SER A 142 -3.19 4.63 0.93
N VAL A 143 -3.29 3.51 0.22
CA VAL A 143 -2.27 2.47 0.16
C VAL A 143 -1.92 2.23 -1.29
N THR A 144 -0.64 2.34 -1.62
CA THR A 144 -0.12 2.10 -2.98
C THR A 144 0.75 0.87 -2.97
N PHE A 145 0.42 -0.10 -3.81
CA PHE A 145 1.17 -1.32 -4.05
C PHE A 145 1.97 -1.17 -5.33
N LEU A 146 3.15 -1.77 -5.34
CA LEU A 146 4.00 -1.87 -6.52
C LEU A 146 4.40 -3.31 -6.74
N ARG A 147 4.34 -3.75 -8.00
CA ARG A 147 4.83 -5.05 -8.42
C ARG A 147 6.36 -5.05 -8.36
N CYS A 148 6.91 -5.95 -7.55
CA CYS A 148 8.34 -6.10 -7.40
C CYS A 148 8.87 -7.19 -8.35
N LYS A 149 9.42 -6.76 -9.49
CA LYS A 149 9.98 -7.65 -10.52
C LYS A 149 11.33 -8.29 -10.11
N SER A 150 11.94 -7.86 -8.99
CA SER A 150 13.25 -8.37 -8.57
C SER A 150 13.20 -9.73 -7.86
N GLY A 151 12.01 -10.23 -7.49
CA GLY A 151 11.86 -11.49 -6.75
C GLY A 151 12.33 -11.44 -5.29
N VAL A 152 12.66 -10.26 -4.78
CA VAL A 152 13.17 -10.06 -3.41
C VAL A 152 12.08 -10.19 -2.35
N PHE A 153 10.82 -9.92 -2.71
CA PHE A 153 9.69 -10.14 -1.82
C PHE A 153 9.04 -11.49 -2.13
N PRO A 154 8.60 -12.25 -1.12
CA PRO A 154 7.96 -13.57 -1.30
C PRO A 154 6.70 -13.50 -2.17
N LEU A 155 6.15 -12.29 -2.34
CA LEU A 155 4.93 -12.03 -3.08
C LEU A 155 5.14 -11.46 -4.49
N HIS A 156 6.36 -11.12 -4.90
CA HIS A 156 6.62 -10.33 -6.12
C HIS A 156 5.84 -9.00 -6.17
N HIS A 157 5.38 -8.51 -5.01
CA HIS A 157 4.78 -7.21 -4.81
C HIS A 157 5.04 -6.73 -3.38
N GLY A 158 5.04 -5.41 -3.19
CA GLY A 158 5.23 -4.76 -1.90
C GLY A 158 4.36 -3.51 -1.78
N ILE A 159 4.25 -2.98 -0.56
CA ILE A 159 3.63 -1.68 -0.35
C ILE A 159 4.68 -0.63 -0.70
N LEU A 160 4.39 0.16 -1.73
CA LEU A 160 5.24 1.27 -2.13
C LEU A 160 5.21 2.36 -1.05
N SER A 161 4.00 2.72 -0.65
CA SER A 161 3.71 3.71 0.39
C SER A 161 2.25 3.62 0.81
N ALA A 162 2.00 3.83 2.09
CA ALA A 162 0.70 4.13 2.65
C ALA A 162 0.80 5.39 3.52
N TYR A 163 -0.27 6.17 3.56
CA TYR A 163 -0.33 7.37 4.37
C TYR A 163 -1.79 7.81 4.61
N PRO A 164 -2.08 8.48 5.74
CA PRO A 164 -3.38 9.08 5.95
C PRO A 164 -3.65 10.18 4.91
N ILE A 165 -4.91 10.26 4.46
CA ILE A 165 -5.36 11.25 3.48
C ILE A 165 -6.53 12.07 4.02
N LEU A 166 -6.71 13.22 3.40
CA LEU A 166 -7.91 14.03 3.49
C LEU A 166 -8.47 14.00 2.06
N GLU A 167 -9.62 13.36 1.83
CA GLU A 167 -10.39 13.65 0.63
C GLU A 167 -10.98 15.06 0.74
N ASP A 168 -11.06 15.72 -0.41
CA ASP A 168 -11.68 17.03 -0.49
C ASP A 168 -13.15 16.89 -0.06
N LEU A 169 -13.57 17.72 0.90
CA LEU A 169 -14.99 17.94 1.24
C LEU A 169 -15.75 18.45 0.02
#